data_AF-A0A3D0HA52-F1
#
_entry.id   AF-A0A3D0HA52-F1
#
_cell.length_a   1.000
_cell.length_b   1.000
_cell.length_c   1.000
_cell.angle_alpha   90.00
_cell.angle_beta   90.00
_cell.angle_gamma   90.00
#
_symmetry.space_group_name_H-M   'P 1'
#
loop_
_entity.id
_entity.type
_entity.pdbx_description
1 polymer ?
#
loop_
_entity_poly.entity_id
_entity_poly.type
_entity_poly.pdbx_seq_one_letter_code
_entity_poly.pdbx_strand_id
1 'polypeptide(L)'
;MNELSTVSVKDMAPEQLGGEIRLLTAQARRALVSYGIQIGYRLKIAHEKVGPHGWAEWLKRETEFSAAAASRFESLYEGYGDEQGSIFGVKNKFPTLENLTISNALRLLAIPEEEREDFAREVDAEHLSARDLEALVKERTAELE
;
A
#
# COMPACT_ATOMS: atom_id res chain seq x y z
N MET A 1 -38.63 5.02 13.61
CA MET A 1 -38.04 4.11 12.61
C MET A 1 -37.94 4.91 11.33
N ASN A 2 -36.73 5.36 10.96
CA ASN A 2 -36.53 6.07 9.71
C ASN A 2 -36.29 5.00 8.65
N GLU A 3 -37.25 4.84 7.74
CA GLU A 3 -37.09 3.98 6.57
C GLU A 3 -35.97 4.59 5.72
N LEU A 4 -34.77 4.02 5.81
CA LEU A 4 -33.71 4.27 4.83
C LEU A 4 -34.20 3.69 3.51
N SER A 5 -34.89 4.51 2.72
CA SER A 5 -35.16 4.22 1.33
C SER A 5 -33.81 4.03 0.64
N THR A 6 -33.47 2.79 0.32
CA THR A 6 -32.33 2.51 -0.55
C THR A 6 -32.65 3.10 -1.92
N VAL A 7 -32.14 4.28 -2.21
CA VAL A 7 -32.14 4.83 -3.56
C VAL A 7 -31.38 3.83 -4.43
N SER A 8 -32.05 3.30 -5.45
CA SER A 8 -31.40 2.40 -6.41
C SER A 8 -30.30 3.19 -7.13
N VAL A 9 -29.12 2.58 -7.30
CA VAL A 9 -27.96 3.23 -7.99
C VAL A 9 -28.35 3.75 -9.38
N LYS A 10 -29.32 3.09 -10.04
CA LYS A 10 -29.82 3.50 -11.37
C LYS A 10 -30.57 4.83 -11.35
N ASP A 11 -31.05 5.26 -10.19
CA ASP A 11 -31.88 6.45 -10.02
C ASP A 11 -31.09 7.63 -9.43
N MET A 12 -29.78 7.47 -9.22
CA MET A 12 -28.89 8.50 -8.67
C MET A 12 -28.53 9.55 -9.73
N ALA A 13 -28.36 10.80 -9.28
CA ALA A 13 -27.84 11.86 -10.12
C ALA A 13 -26.35 11.61 -10.48
N PRO A 14 -25.86 12.10 -11.64
CA PRO A 14 -24.46 11.94 -12.06
C PRO A 14 -23.44 12.36 -11.00
N GLU A 15 -23.71 13.41 -10.22
CA GLU A 15 -22.83 13.92 -9.18
C GLU A 15 -22.72 12.94 -7.99
N GLN A 16 -23.84 12.29 -7.64
CA GLN A 16 -23.87 11.25 -6.60
C GLN A 16 -23.09 10.02 -7.05
N LEU A 17 -23.32 9.56 -8.29
CA LEU A 17 -22.56 8.47 -8.89
C LEU A 17 -21.05 8.77 -8.92
N GLY A 18 -20.67 9.98 -9.30
CA GLY A 18 -19.26 10.42 -9.27
C GLY A 18 -18.66 10.37 -7.85
N GLY A 19 -19.43 10.74 -6.83
CA GLY A 19 -19.05 10.60 -5.43
C GLY A 19 -18.84 9.14 -5.01
N GLU A 20 -19.78 8.26 -5.34
CA GLU A 20 -19.69 6.82 -5.02
C GLU A 20 -18.49 6.15 -5.72
N ILE A 21 -18.24 6.46 -6.99
CA ILE A 21 -17.09 5.93 -7.73
C ILE A 21 -15.78 6.30 -7.03
N ARG A 22 -15.62 7.56 -6.60
CA ARG A 22 -14.43 8.00 -5.87
C ARG A 22 -14.29 7.27 -4.53
N LEU A 23 -15.39 7.10 -3.80
CA LEU A 23 -15.40 6.37 -2.53
C LEU A 23 -14.99 4.90 -2.71
N LEU A 24 -15.62 4.19 -3.66
CA LEU A 24 -15.29 2.79 -3.96
C LEU A 24 -13.84 2.64 -4.44
N THR A 25 -13.35 3.59 -5.23
CA THR A 25 -11.96 3.62 -5.67
C THR A 25 -11.01 3.76 -4.49
N ALA A 26 -11.28 4.68 -3.56
CA ALA A 26 -10.47 4.85 -2.36
C ALA A 26 -10.49 3.60 -1.48
N GLN A 27 -11.66 2.99 -1.27
CA GLN A 27 -11.78 1.74 -0.50
C GLN A 27 -11.02 0.57 -1.14
N ALA A 28 -11.08 0.42 -2.46
CA ALA A 28 -10.33 -0.60 -3.18
C ALA A 28 -8.81 -0.39 -3.06
N ARG A 29 -8.34 0.87 -3.15
CA ARG A 29 -6.92 1.21 -2.96
C ARG A 29 -6.43 0.86 -1.55
N ARG A 30 -7.20 1.22 -0.52
CA ARG A 30 -6.93 0.86 0.89
C ARG A 30 -6.77 -0.63 1.07
N ALA A 31 -7.74 -1.40 0.56
CA ALA A 31 -7.71 -2.85 0.63
C ALA A 31 -6.47 -3.41 -0.07
N LEU A 32 -6.12 -2.90 -1.25
CA LEU A 32 -4.96 -3.37 -2.02
C LEU A 32 -3.63 -3.14 -1.28
N VAL A 33 -3.42 -1.96 -0.68
CA VAL A 33 -2.19 -1.68 0.10
C VAL A 33 -2.14 -2.56 1.34
N SER A 34 -3.25 -2.68 2.08
CA SER A 34 -3.33 -3.56 3.26
C SER A 34 -3.02 -5.01 2.91
N TYR A 35 -3.59 -5.54 1.82
CA TYR A 35 -3.27 -6.90 1.36
C TYR A 35 -1.83 -7.02 0.88
N GLY A 36 -1.26 -5.98 0.25
CA GLY A 36 0.16 -5.97 -0.13
C GLY A 36 1.10 -6.17 1.06
N ILE A 37 0.84 -5.48 2.17
CA ILE A 37 1.61 -5.63 3.42
C ILE A 37 1.43 -7.06 3.99
N GLN A 38 0.20 -7.58 3.99
CA GLN A 38 -0.11 -8.96 4.44
C GLN A 38 0.59 -10.04 3.62
N ILE A 39 0.67 -9.84 2.31
CA ILE A 39 1.39 -10.72 1.38
C ILE A 39 2.88 -10.64 1.68
N GLY A 40 3.42 -9.44 1.84
CA GLY A 40 4.82 -9.20 2.21
C GLY A 40 5.25 -9.93 3.47
N TYR A 41 4.44 -9.88 4.53
CA TYR A 41 4.70 -10.61 5.77
C TYR A 41 4.80 -12.12 5.53
N ARG A 42 3.83 -12.69 4.81
CA ARG A 42 3.78 -14.14 4.54
C ARG A 42 4.94 -14.58 3.65
N LEU A 43 5.31 -13.77 2.66
CA LEU A 43 6.46 -14.02 1.81
C LEU A 43 7.75 -14.01 2.62
N LYS A 44 7.95 -13.02 3.51
CA LYS A 44 9.12 -12.96 4.39
C LYS A 44 9.25 -14.21 5.26
N ILE A 45 8.17 -14.62 5.92
CA ILE A 45 8.14 -15.85 6.74
C ILE A 45 8.39 -17.11 5.88
N ALA A 46 7.86 -17.17 4.67
CA ALA A 46 8.11 -18.30 3.76
C ALA A 46 9.57 -18.32 3.28
N HIS A 47 10.14 -17.17 2.94
CA HIS A 47 11.52 -17.01 2.49
C HIS A 47 12.50 -17.49 3.56
N GLU A 48 12.27 -17.13 4.83
CA GLU A 48 13.05 -17.63 5.98
C GLU A 48 12.98 -19.16 6.13
N LYS A 49 11.82 -19.78 5.89
CA LYS A 49 11.62 -21.23 6.01
C LYS A 49 12.22 -22.01 4.84
N VAL A 50 12.12 -21.50 3.63
CA VAL A 50 12.58 -22.16 2.40
C VAL A 50 14.09 -22.00 2.22
N GLY A 51 14.63 -20.84 2.62
CA GLY A 51 16.03 -20.48 2.42
C GLY A 51 16.37 -20.14 0.95
N PRO A 52 17.59 -19.62 0.71
CA PRO A 52 17.95 -18.97 -0.55
C PRO A 52 17.97 -19.92 -1.76
N HIS A 53 18.34 -21.19 -1.56
CA HIS A 53 18.54 -22.14 -2.66
C HIS A 53 17.23 -22.67 -3.27
N GLY A 54 16.12 -22.61 -2.54
CA GLY A 54 14.81 -23.14 -2.97
C GLY A 54 13.76 -22.09 -3.30
N TRP A 55 14.08 -20.80 -3.09
CA TRP A 55 13.09 -19.74 -3.07
C TRP A 55 12.39 -19.53 -4.43
N ALA A 56 13.15 -19.46 -5.52
CA ALA A 56 12.60 -19.22 -6.85
C ALA A 56 11.65 -20.34 -7.31
N GLU A 57 12.00 -21.60 -7.05
CA GLU A 57 11.15 -22.75 -7.38
C GLU A 57 9.92 -22.84 -6.49
N TRP A 58 10.05 -22.49 -5.20
CA TRP A 58 8.93 -22.42 -4.28
C TRP A 58 7.91 -21.36 -4.72
N LEU A 59 8.36 -20.15 -5.06
CA LEU A 59 7.49 -19.07 -5.54
C LEU A 59 6.69 -19.48 -6.78
N LYS A 60 7.36 -20.10 -7.75
CA LYS A 60 6.75 -20.58 -8.99
C LYS A 60 5.68 -21.66 -8.75
N ARG A 61 5.86 -22.50 -7.73
CA ARG A 61 4.96 -23.62 -7.45
C ARG A 61 3.78 -23.22 -6.56
N GLU A 62 4.02 -22.40 -5.54
CA GLU A 62 3.06 -22.12 -4.47
C GLU A 62 2.36 -20.76 -4.60
N THR A 63 2.80 -19.91 -5.52
CA THR A 63 2.27 -18.54 -5.68
C THR A 63 2.22 -18.11 -7.15
N GLU A 64 1.59 -16.96 -7.42
CA GLU A 64 1.65 -16.29 -8.72
C GLU A 64 2.77 -15.23 -8.85
N PHE A 65 3.66 -15.10 -7.85
CA PHE A 65 4.67 -14.04 -7.83
C PHE A 65 6.01 -14.46 -8.44
N SER A 66 6.63 -13.51 -9.15
CA SER A 66 8.05 -13.59 -9.47
C SER A 66 8.90 -13.22 -8.25
N ALA A 67 10.19 -13.58 -8.24
CA ALA A 67 11.11 -13.19 -7.18
C ALA A 67 11.17 -11.65 -6.98
N ALA A 68 11.13 -10.89 -8.08
CA ALA A 68 11.12 -9.43 -8.02
C ALA A 68 9.80 -8.88 -7.43
N ALA A 69 8.66 -9.47 -7.78
CA ALA A 69 7.38 -9.09 -7.19
C ALA A 69 7.34 -9.43 -5.68
N ALA A 70 7.83 -10.62 -5.31
CA ALA A 70 7.89 -11.06 -3.94
C ALA A 70 8.75 -10.13 -3.07
N SER A 71 9.95 -9.79 -3.56
CA SER A 71 10.85 -8.83 -2.89
C SER A 71 10.19 -7.47 -2.66
N ARG A 72 9.42 -6.95 -3.64
CA ARG A 72 8.69 -5.69 -3.46
C ARG A 72 7.65 -5.77 -2.34
N PHE A 73 6.91 -6.87 -2.24
CA PHE A 73 5.96 -7.05 -1.14
C PHE A 73 6.68 -7.21 0.21
N GLU A 74 7.79 -7.95 0.27
CA GLU A 74 8.63 -8.04 1.47
C GLU A 74 9.08 -6.64 1.93
N SER A 75 9.59 -5.79 1.03
CA SER A 75 9.96 -4.40 1.35
C SER A 75 8.79 -3.55 1.84
N LEU A 76 7.58 -3.73 1.28
CA LEU A 76 6.38 -3.06 1.80
C LEU A 76 6.09 -3.45 3.25
N TYR A 77 6.18 -4.75 3.56
CA TYR A 77 6.01 -5.21 4.94
C TYR A 77 7.11 -4.68 5.86
N GLU A 78 8.37 -4.68 5.42
CA GLU A 78 9.47 -4.18 6.24
C GLU A 78 9.35 -2.69 6.56
N GLY A 79 8.87 -1.89 5.62
CA GLY A 79 8.73 -0.45 5.84
C GLY A 79 7.44 -0.01 6.54
N TYR A 80 6.37 -0.82 6.47
CA TYR A 80 5.03 -0.40 6.90
C TYR A 80 4.28 -1.41 7.78
N GLY A 81 4.77 -2.64 7.85
CA GLY A 81 4.20 -3.69 8.71
C GLY A 81 4.50 -3.44 10.19
N ASP A 82 3.74 -4.11 11.06
CA ASP A 82 4.03 -4.17 12.48
C ASP A 82 4.89 -5.39 12.81
N GLU A 83 5.76 -5.29 13.81
CA GLU A 83 6.60 -6.42 14.25
C GLU A 83 5.79 -7.63 14.75
N GLN A 84 4.52 -7.42 15.10
CA GLN A 84 3.63 -8.45 15.65
C GLN A 84 2.78 -9.15 14.56
N GLY A 85 2.91 -8.76 13.28
CA GLY A 85 2.13 -9.31 12.18
C GLY A 85 0.61 -9.09 12.31
N SER A 86 0.18 -8.22 13.22
CA SER A 86 -1.21 -7.93 13.52
C SER A 86 -1.71 -6.80 12.65
N ILE A 87 -1.97 -7.15 11.38
CA ILE A 87 -2.49 -6.21 10.38
C ILE A 87 -3.97 -5.82 10.66
N PHE A 88 -4.61 -6.44 11.66
CA PHE A 88 -5.96 -6.10 12.12
C PHE A 88 -6.03 -5.58 13.57
N GLY A 89 -4.90 -5.23 14.20
CA GLY A 89 -4.91 -4.85 15.62
C GLY A 89 -3.81 -3.94 16.12
N VAL A 90 -2.93 -3.41 15.27
CA VAL A 90 -1.89 -2.46 15.69
C VAL A 90 -2.08 -1.10 15.02
N LYS A 91 -1.73 -0.06 15.78
CA LYS A 91 -1.84 1.36 15.44
C LYS A 91 -1.35 1.61 14.01
N ASN A 92 -2.20 2.15 13.15
CA ASN A 92 -1.80 2.57 11.80
C ASN A 92 -0.75 3.68 11.93
N LYS A 93 0.54 3.33 11.81
CA LYS A 93 1.66 4.26 11.87
C LYS A 93 1.66 5.25 10.70
N PHE A 94 1.04 4.87 9.57
CA PHE A 94 1.08 5.62 8.33
C PHE A 94 -0.32 5.78 7.72
N PRO A 95 -1.18 6.65 8.28
CA PRO A 95 -2.50 6.93 7.73
C PRO A 95 -2.48 7.29 6.24
N THR A 96 -1.44 7.98 5.76
CA THR A 96 -1.35 8.40 4.36
C THR A 96 -1.26 7.21 3.40
N LEU A 97 -0.73 6.05 3.83
CA LEU A 97 -0.66 4.83 3.02
C LEU A 97 -2.02 4.37 2.49
N GLU A 98 -3.09 4.60 3.26
CA GLU A 98 -4.43 4.13 2.92
C GLU A 98 -4.86 4.61 1.52
N ASN A 99 -4.43 5.80 1.11
CA ASN A 99 -4.86 6.36 -0.17
C ASN A 99 -3.81 6.19 -1.29
N LEU A 100 -2.66 5.56 -1.01
CA LEU A 100 -1.59 5.37 -1.97
C LEU A 100 -1.81 4.14 -2.87
N THR A 101 -1.09 4.13 -3.99
CA THR A 101 -0.85 2.90 -4.75
C THR A 101 0.32 2.12 -4.14
N ILE A 102 0.38 0.80 -4.36
CA ILE A 102 1.56 -0.03 -4.02
C ILE A 102 2.86 0.59 -4.55
N SER A 103 2.82 1.13 -5.77
CA SER A 103 3.98 1.73 -6.43
C SER A 103 4.46 3.00 -5.72
N ASN A 104 3.54 3.83 -5.23
CA ASN A 104 3.88 5.06 -4.50
C ASN A 104 4.32 4.75 -3.07
N ALA A 105 3.68 3.79 -2.40
CA ALA A 105 4.11 3.31 -1.09
C ALA A 105 5.56 2.79 -1.14
N LEU A 106 5.94 2.04 -2.17
CA LEU A 106 7.32 1.59 -2.34
C LEU A 106 8.34 2.72 -2.51
N ARG A 107 7.97 3.82 -3.20
CA ARG A 107 8.88 4.96 -3.39
C ARG A 107 9.18 5.68 -2.08
N LEU A 108 8.15 5.83 -1.24
CA LEU A 108 8.28 6.47 0.06
C LEU A 108 9.19 5.70 1.04
N LEU A 109 9.54 4.44 0.76
CA LEU A 109 10.52 3.69 1.57
C LEU A 109 11.92 4.30 1.52
N ALA A 110 12.24 5.11 0.50
CA ALA A 110 13.50 5.85 0.46
C ALA A 110 13.56 7.01 1.48
N ILE A 111 12.42 7.43 2.02
CA ILE A 111 12.35 8.41 3.11
C ILE A 111 12.47 7.68 4.45
N PRO A 112 13.27 8.20 5.41
CA PRO A 112 13.37 7.65 6.77
C PRO A 112 11.99 7.41 7.39
N GLU A 113 11.86 6.33 8.18
CA GLU A 113 10.56 5.91 8.76
C GLU A 113 9.89 7.05 9.53
N GLU A 114 10.70 7.81 10.27
CA GLU A 114 10.29 8.90 11.15
C GLU A 114 9.72 10.11 10.39
N GLU A 115 10.20 10.37 9.17
CA GLU A 115 9.80 11.53 8.35
C GLU A 115 8.75 11.17 7.31
N ARG A 116 8.60 9.89 7.00
CA ARG A 116 7.86 9.41 5.82
C ARG A 116 6.40 9.83 5.79
N GLU A 117 5.71 9.75 6.93
CA GLU A 117 4.30 10.13 7.05
C GLU A 117 4.11 11.64 6.88
N ASP A 118 5.03 12.44 7.42
CA ASP A 118 4.98 13.90 7.31
C ASP A 118 5.30 14.35 5.88
N PHE A 119 6.34 13.78 5.28
CA PHE A 119 6.68 14.02 3.88
C PHE A 119 5.53 13.65 2.94
N ALA A 120 4.92 12.46 3.10
CA ALA A 120 3.82 12.01 2.26
C ALA A 120 2.62 12.96 2.32
N ARG A 121 2.35 13.54 3.49
CA ARG A 121 1.29 14.55 3.68
C ARG A 121 1.67 15.90 3.08
N GLU A 122 2.90 16.36 3.29
CA GLU A 122 3.40 17.63 2.77
C GLU A 122 3.29 17.71 1.25
N VAL A 123 3.67 16.63 0.56
CA VAL A 123 3.67 16.59 -0.91
C VAL A 123 2.34 16.12 -1.51
N ASP A 124 1.32 15.85 -0.68
CA ASP A 124 0.04 15.30 -1.11
C ASP A 124 0.21 14.02 -1.98
N ALA A 125 0.96 13.05 -1.44
CA ALA A 125 1.40 11.87 -2.19
C ALA A 125 0.26 11.01 -2.77
N GLU A 126 -0.96 11.13 -2.22
CA GLU A 126 -2.15 10.43 -2.71
C GLU A 126 -2.62 10.92 -4.09
N HIS A 127 -2.31 12.17 -4.45
CA HIS A 127 -2.68 12.77 -5.72
C HIS A 127 -1.54 12.84 -6.74
N LEU A 128 -0.32 12.44 -6.35
CA LEU A 128 0.84 12.45 -7.24
C LEU A 128 0.91 11.22 -8.14
N SER A 129 1.36 11.45 -9.38
CA SER A 129 1.79 10.35 -10.24
C SER A 129 3.03 9.68 -9.66
N ALA A 130 3.25 8.42 -10.05
CA ALA A 130 4.44 7.68 -9.64
C ALA A 130 5.75 8.40 -10.02
N ARG A 131 5.75 9.10 -11.17
CA ARG A 131 6.92 9.85 -11.65
C ARG A 131 7.16 11.12 -10.83
N ASP A 132 6.11 11.85 -10.50
CA ASP A 132 6.23 13.11 -9.75
C ASP A 132 6.66 12.83 -8.32
N LEU A 133 6.08 11.80 -7.68
CA LEU A 133 6.51 11.37 -6.36
C LEU A 133 7.97 10.90 -6.34
N GLU A 134 8.43 10.20 -7.38
CA GLU A 134 9.83 9.78 -7.50
C GLU A 134 10.80 10.96 -7.59
N ALA A 135 10.41 12.04 -8.29
CA ALA A 135 11.22 13.25 -8.37
C ALA A 135 11.35 13.94 -7.01
N LEU A 136 10.25 14.09 -6.27
CA LEU A 136 10.25 14.72 -4.95
C LEU A 136 11.00 13.88 -3.90
N VAL A 137 10.83 12.56 -3.94
CA VAL A 137 11.60 11.65 -3.08
C VAL A 137 13.10 11.82 -3.35
N LYS A 138 13.50 11.88 -4.62
CA LYS A 138 14.91 12.06 -5.00
C LYS A 138 15.49 13.39 -4.51
N GLU A 139 14.72 14.48 -4.66
CA GLU A 139 15.08 15.80 -4.14
C GLU A 139 15.28 15.74 -2.62
N ARG A 140 14.30 15.20 -1.89
CA ARG A 140 14.37 15.06 -0.44
C ARG A 140 15.55 14.21 0.02
N THR A 141 15.83 13.09 -0.64
CA THR A 141 16.97 12.23 -0.26
C THR A 141 18.32 12.91 -0.50
N ALA A 142 18.44 13.76 -1.53
CA ALA A 142 19.68 14.49 -1.79
C ALA A 142 19.95 15.61 -0.77
N GLU A 143 18.91 16.12 -0.09
CA GLU A 143 19.05 17.07 1.02
C GLU A 143 19.48 16.41 2.34
N LEU A 144 19.31 15.09 2.45
CA LEU A 144 19.66 14.30 3.64
C LEU A 144 21.10 13.74 3.58
N GLU A 145 21.77 13.83 2.43
CA GLU A 145 23.18 13.43 2.19
C GLU A 145 24.18 14.55 2.56
#